data_AF-A0A7C7S087-F1
#
_entry.id   AF-A0A7C7S087-F1
#
_cell.length_a   1.000
_cell.length_b   1.000
_cell.length_c   1.000
_cell.angle_alpha   90.00
_cell.angle_beta   90.00
_cell.angle_gamma   90.00
#
_symmetry.space_group_name_H-M   'P 1'
#
loop_
_entity.id
_entity.type
_entity.pdbx_description
1 polymer ?
#
loop_
_entity_poly.entity_id
_entity_poly.type
_entity_poly.pdbx_seq_one_letter_code
_entity_poly.pdbx_strand_id
1 'polypeptide(L)'
;MGVEVSCFQSDLTVPFPVGGEKFDVVVGHFSLYTLASDEARQVALENLKSVLNTEGLLILVNPSVDYDVDSIIERSLELIRERQGLLSCLIKQF
;
A
#
# COMPACT_ATOMS: atom_id res chain seq x y z
N MET A 1 -3.21 5.91 29.19
CA MET A 1 -3.23 4.84 28.16
C MET A 1 -2.36 5.33 27.02
N GLY A 2 -1.24 4.66 26.75
CA GLY A 2 -0.36 5.02 25.64
C GLY A 2 -0.83 4.38 24.34
N VAL A 3 -0.48 4.99 23.22
CA VAL A 3 -0.56 4.35 21.90
C VAL A 3 0.80 3.73 21.64
N GLU A 4 0.83 2.45 21.26
CA GLU A 4 2.04 1.76 20.83
C GLU A 4 1.99 1.57 19.31
N VAL A 5 3.13 1.79 18.65
CA VAL A 5 3.26 1.68 17.20
C VAL A 5 4.54 0.91 16.90
N SER A 6 4.42 -0.13 16.08
CA SER A 6 5.54 -0.88 15.51
C SER A 6 5.51 -0.77 13.98
N CYS A 7 6.70 -0.81 13.36
CA CYS A 7 6.84 -0.76 11.92
C CYS A 7 7.76 -1.88 11.45
N PHE A 8 7.39 -2.50 10.34
CA PHE A 8 8.20 -3.51 9.67
C PHE A 8 8.04 -3.38 8.15
N GLN A 9 8.99 -3.91 7.41
CA GLN A 9 8.92 -4.05 5.96
C GLN A 9 8.60 -5.50 5.61
N SER A 10 7.65 -5.73 4.72
CA SER A 10 7.23 -7.07 4.28
C SER A 10 6.69 -7.00 2.86
N ASP A 11 6.98 -8.03 2.07
CA ASP A 11 6.33 -8.26 0.79
C ASP A 11 4.93 -8.86 1.04
N LEU A 12 3.90 -8.30 0.42
CA LEU A 12 2.52 -8.77 0.62
C LEU A 12 2.32 -10.24 0.20
N THR A 13 3.19 -10.75 -0.68
CA THR A 13 3.12 -12.12 -1.20
C THR A 13 3.81 -13.15 -0.30
N VAL A 14 4.39 -12.74 0.83
CA VAL A 14 4.95 -13.65 1.84
C VAL A 14 4.25 -13.48 3.21
N PRO A 15 4.33 -14.47 4.12
CA PRO A 15 3.77 -14.33 5.45
C PRO A 15 4.34 -13.14 6.23
N PHE A 16 3.48 -12.40 6.93
CA PHE A 16 3.89 -11.22 7.69
C PHE A 16 4.73 -11.59 8.93
N PRO A 17 5.80 -10.82 9.24
CA PRO A 17 6.72 -11.10 10.34
C PRO A 17 6.18 -10.63 11.71
N VAL A 18 4.94 -10.97 12.03
CA VAL A 18 4.23 -10.50 13.25
C VAL A 18 4.20 -11.55 14.37
N GLY A 19 5.08 -12.56 14.33
CA GLY A 19 5.23 -13.52 15.43
C GLY A 19 3.97 -14.35 15.77
N GLY A 20 3.01 -14.44 14.85
CA GLY A 20 1.72 -15.09 15.08
C GLY A 20 0.67 -14.21 15.76
N GLU A 21 0.97 -12.93 16.00
CA GLU A 21 -0.03 -11.94 16.42
C GLU A 21 -1.19 -11.89 15.43
N LYS A 22 -2.37 -11.57 15.97
CA LYS A 22 -3.61 -11.44 15.23
C LYS A 22 -4.21 -10.06 15.49
N PHE A 23 -4.81 -9.50 14.45
CA PHE A 23 -5.36 -8.17 14.48
C PHE A 23 -6.88 -8.21 14.35
N ASP A 24 -7.55 -7.35 15.10
CA ASP A 24 -8.99 -7.13 14.98
C ASP A 24 -9.34 -6.36 13.70
N VAL A 25 -8.42 -5.52 13.23
CA VAL A 25 -8.57 -4.73 12.01
C VAL A 25 -7.26 -4.73 11.23
N VAL A 26 -7.36 -5.03 9.94
CA VAL A 26 -6.24 -4.89 8.98
C VAL A 26 -6.67 -3.92 7.89
N VAL A 27 -5.85 -2.90 7.63
CA VAL A 27 -6.11 -1.89 6.61
C VAL A 27 -5.05 -1.98 5.51
N GLY A 28 -5.47 -2.44 4.33
CA GLY A 28 -4.67 -2.42 3.11
C GLY A 28 -5.00 -1.17 2.30
N HIS A 29 -4.30 -0.07 2.54
CA HIS A 29 -4.46 1.16 1.77
C HIS A 29 -3.52 1.19 0.57
N PHE A 30 -4.07 1.31 -0.64
CA PHE A 30 -3.30 1.30 -1.87
C PHE A 30 -2.36 0.09 -2.02
N SER A 31 -2.79 -1.09 -1.57
CA SER A 31 -1.92 -2.28 -1.50
C SER A 31 -2.09 -3.21 -2.69
N LEU A 32 -3.24 -3.88 -2.83
CA LEU A 32 -3.41 -5.02 -3.74
C LEU A 32 -3.27 -4.66 -5.22
N TYR A 33 -3.73 -3.48 -5.64
CA TYR A 33 -3.69 -3.08 -7.06
C TYR A 33 -2.26 -2.87 -7.60
N THR A 34 -1.26 -2.76 -6.71
CA THR A 34 0.14 -2.59 -7.11
C THR A 34 0.79 -3.91 -7.56
N LEU A 35 0.15 -5.05 -7.27
CA LEU A 35 0.62 -6.37 -7.70
C LEU A 35 0.15 -6.65 -9.12
N ALA A 36 1.06 -7.10 -9.99
CA ALA A 36 0.82 -7.23 -11.43
C ALA A 36 -0.20 -8.32 -11.78
N SER A 37 -0.14 -9.49 -11.14
CA SER A 37 -0.96 -10.65 -11.49
C SER A 37 -2.07 -10.95 -10.48
N ASP A 38 -3.13 -11.63 -10.94
CA ASP A 38 -4.23 -12.07 -10.09
C ASP A 38 -3.77 -13.09 -9.04
N GLU A 39 -2.82 -13.96 -9.38
CA GLU A 39 -2.24 -14.93 -8.46
C GLU A 39 -1.52 -14.24 -7.30
N ALA A 40 -0.73 -13.20 -7.59
CA ALA A 40 -0.07 -12.41 -6.56
C ALA A 40 -1.08 -11.69 -5.66
N ARG A 41 -2.15 -11.14 -6.24
CA ARG A 41 -3.25 -10.51 -5.49
C ARG A 41 -3.96 -11.51 -4.58
N GLN A 42 -4.18 -12.73 -5.04
CA GLN A 42 -4.80 -13.79 -4.26
C GLN A 42 -3.92 -14.24 -3.09
N VAL A 43 -2.62 -14.45 -3.32
CA VAL A 43 -1.66 -14.77 -2.25
C VAL A 43 -1.60 -13.65 -1.21
N ALA A 44 -1.57 -12.39 -1.64
CA ALA A 44 -1.59 -11.25 -0.72
C ALA A 44 -2.87 -11.19 0.13
N LEU A 45 -4.02 -11.47 -0.47
CA LEU A 45 -5.28 -11.57 0.28
C LEU A 45 -5.24 -12.69 1.33
N GLU A 46 -4.66 -13.84 1.01
CA GLU A 46 -4.49 -14.94 1.94
C GLU A 46 -3.56 -14.57 3.10
N ASN A 47 -2.45 -13.91 2.83
CA ASN A 47 -1.53 -13.43 3.87
C ASN A 47 -2.20 -12.39 4.79
N LEU A 48 -2.97 -11.44 4.23
CA LEU A 48 -3.72 -10.45 5.02
C LEU A 48 -4.79 -11.12 5.90
N LYS A 49 -5.50 -12.11 5.35
CA LYS A 49 -6.45 -12.92 6.13
C LYS A 49 -5.77 -13.75 7.20
N SER A 50 -4.54 -14.22 6.94
CA SER A 50 -3.80 -15.06 7.88
C SER A 50 -3.46 -14.35 9.18
N VAL A 51 -3.44 -13.01 9.20
CA VAL A 51 -3.17 -12.21 10.42
C VAL A 51 -4.43 -11.62 11.05
N LEU A 52 -5.61 -11.88 10.49
CA LEU A 52 -6.88 -11.47 11.09
C LEU A 52 -7.34 -12.45 12.17
N ASN A 53 -8.00 -11.90 13.19
CA ASN A 53 -8.86 -12.68 14.08
C ASN A 53 -10.06 -13.27 13.31
N THR A 54 -10.70 -14.31 13.85
CA THR A 54 -11.84 -15.02 13.22
C THR A 54 -13.00 -14.07 12.84
N GLU A 55 -13.21 -13.01 13.61
CA GLU A 55 -14.23 -11.97 13.37
C GLU A 55 -13.60 -10.61 13.03
N GLY A 56 -12.32 -10.61 12.65
CA GLY A 56 -11.58 -9.40 12.33
C GLY A 56 -12.04 -8.77 11.02
N LEU A 57 -11.84 -7.47 10.89
CA LEU A 57 -12.24 -6.68 9.72
C LEU A 57 -11.04 -6.43 8.79
N LEU A 58 -11.16 -6.86 7.54
CA LEU A 58 -10.26 -6.48 6.46
C LEU A 58 -10.83 -5.28 5.70
N ILE A 59 -10.12 -4.16 5.72
CA ILE A 59 -10.47 -2.96 4.96
C ILE A 59 -9.46 -2.80 3.83
N LEU A 60 -9.93 -2.87 2.58
CA LEU A 60 -9.11 -2.67 1.39
C LEU A 60 -9.53 -1.39 0.70
N VAL A 61 -8.61 -0.44 0.60
CA VAL A 61 -8.83 0.83 -0.07
C VAL A 61 -8.06 0.81 -1.39
N ASN A 62 -8.81 0.57 -2.46
CA ASN A 62 -8.29 0.60 -3.82
C ASN A 62 -8.51 1.99 -4.44
N PRO A 63 -7.67 2.37 -5.43
CA PRO A 63 -7.92 3.56 -6.21
C PRO A 63 -9.28 3.48 -6.93
N SER A 64 -9.86 4.65 -7.20
CA SER A 64 -11.05 4.74 -8.06
C SER A 64 -10.74 4.21 -9.45
N VAL A 65 -11.77 3.82 -10.20
CA VAL A 65 -11.62 3.46 -11.62
C VAL A 65 -11.01 4.60 -12.46
N ASP A 66 -11.23 5.84 -12.03
CA ASP A 66 -10.67 7.04 -12.67
C ASP A 66 -9.29 7.43 -12.10
N TYR A 67 -8.65 6.56 -11.31
CA TYR A 67 -7.31 6.82 -10.80
C TYR A 67 -6.30 6.69 -11.93
N ASP A 68 -5.79 7.83 -12.36
CA ASP A 68 -4.75 7.94 -13.37
C ASP A 68 -3.43 8.35 -12.69
N VAL A 69 -2.54 7.37 -12.52
CA VAL A 69 -1.23 7.58 -11.92
C VAL A 69 -0.36 8.51 -12.76
N ASP A 70 -0.49 8.45 -14.09
CA ASP A 70 0.31 9.23 -15.01
C ASP A 70 -0.11 10.70 -14.92
N SER A 71 -1.42 10.97 -14.96
CA SER A 71 -1.96 12.33 -14.75
C SER A 71 -1.56 12.94 -13.41
N ILE A 72 -1.54 12.14 -12.33
CA ILE A 72 -1.11 12.61 -11.00
C ILE A 72 0.37 12.97 -11.00
N ILE A 73 1.22 12.13 -11.61
CA ILE A 73 2.67 12.36 -11.71
C ILE A 73 2.94 13.61 -12.55
N GLU A 74 2.33 13.71 -13.73
CA GLU A 74 2.46 14.86 -14.63
C GLU A 74 2.07 16.15 -13.93
N ARG A 75 0.89 16.19 -13.29
CA ARG A 75 0.44 17.37 -12.58
C ARG A 75 1.34 17.74 -11.40
N SER A 76 1.87 16.73 -10.70
CA SER A 76 2.83 16.95 -9.62
C SER A 76 4.12 17.60 -10.13
N LEU A 77 4.64 17.14 -11.28
CA LEU A 77 5.81 17.73 -11.93
C LEU A 77 5.55 19.17 -12.43
N GLU A 78 4.38 19.43 -13.00
CA GLU A 78 3.97 20.79 -13.39
C GLU A 78 3.96 21.74 -12.20
N LEU A 79 3.33 21.35 -11.09
CA LEU A 79 3.26 22.17 -9.88
C LEU A 79 4.65 22.49 -9.30
N ILE A 80 5.57 21.51 -9.34
CA ILE A 80 6.97 21.71 -8.92
C ILE A 80 7.68 22.70 -9.85
N ARG A 81 7.45 22.62 -11.17
CA ARG A 81 8.05 23.53 -12.16
C ARG A 81 7.49 24.95 -12.04
N GLU A 82 6.20 25.10 -11.75
CA GLU A 82 5.51 26.39 -11.61
C GLU A 82 5.84 27.12 -10.30
N ARG A 83 6.16 26.38 -9.22
CA ARG A 83 6.48 26.95 -7.90
C ARG A 83 7.91 26.63 -7.46
N GLN A 84 8.80 27.56 -7.81
CA GLN A 84 10.15 27.80 -7.26
C GLN A 84 11.25 26.78 -7.57
N GLY A 85 12.15 27.19 -8.47
CA GLY A 85 13.61 27.03 -8.32
C GLY A 85 14.18 25.60 -8.31
N LEU A 86 14.93 25.28 -9.37
CA LEU A 86 15.85 24.13 -9.55
C LEU A 86 15.70 22.99 -8.52
N LEU A 87 14.63 22.20 -8.65
CA LEU A 87 14.46 20.98 -7.87
C LEU A 87 14.55 19.78 -8.82
N SER A 88 15.65 19.03 -8.70
CA SER A 88 15.86 17.79 -9.45
C SER A 88 15.05 16.67 -8.80
N CYS A 89 13.83 16.43 -9.29
CA CYS A 89 13.10 15.21 -8.99
C CYS A 89 13.61 14.11 -9.94
N LEU A 90 14.31 13.11 -9.41
CA LEU A 90 14.66 11.89 -10.15
C LEU A 90 13.49 10.92 -10.03
N ILE A 91 12.64 10.86 -11.04
CA ILE A 91 11.73 9.72 -11.20
C ILE A 91 12.58 8.53 -11.60
N LYS A 92 12.59 7.50 -10.76
CA LYS A 92 13.26 6.23 -11.08
C LYS A 92 12.43 5.53 -12.16
N GLN A 93 12.88 5.62 -13.41
CA GLN A 93 12.31 4.83 -14.51
C GLN A 93 12.77 3.38 -14.34
N PHE A 94 11.83 2.43 -14.36
CA PHE A 94 12.09 1.00 -14.38
C PHE A 94 12.19 0.49 -15.81
#